data_AF-A0A1H7ETP5-F1
#
_entry.id   AF-A0A1H7ETP5-F1
#
_cell.length_a   1.000
_cell.length_b   1.000
_cell.length_c   1.000
_cell.angle_alpha   90.00
_cell.angle_beta   90.00
_cell.angle_gamma   90.00
#
_symmetry.space_group_name_H-M   'P 1'
#
loop_
_entity.id
_entity.type
_entity.pdbx_description
1 polymer ?
#
loop_
_entity_poly.entity_id
_entity_poly.type
_entity_poly.pdbx_seq_one_letter_code
_entity_poly.pdbx_strand_id
1 'polypeptide(L)'
;MPCYFVLRSPYLPSNRWVKKLDAASPLAWFQDVWTRLQADASLTCSDVLGIAHVYGFEGFAEKVRSGAIPAPVNDDELQQSLSSNWYSNNVETRDGMVLIETDDDEVELAFWWMSEAVLSRHAGPFSIYTVDCLPDGVSNGDFAAETQTVPVGGGGGEGAVYAVFSTVWDGANLSDLPGPVEIAGVRLPGLVAWLAGVSPDVDHPLELDWLALVARSHPDLNAASLLRRLAEVSPETAADNDEGIHAGSLSAHDLHENVKWFHTRERQPASVQGGEHHVELRLDDGFNHHVWILFDDLWASSHPELARSILRFAGPPGVAF
;
A
#
# COMPACT_ATOMS: atom_id res chain seq x y z
N MET A 1 19.58 -2.75 20.39
CA MET A 1 18.21 -2.81 19.82
C MET A 1 18.36 -2.60 18.32
N PRO A 2 17.78 -3.45 17.48
CA PRO A 2 17.85 -3.32 16.03
C PRO A 2 17.14 -2.05 15.53
N CYS A 3 17.55 -1.62 14.34
CA CYS A 3 16.87 -0.62 13.54
C CYS A 3 16.10 -1.34 12.42
N TYR A 4 15.10 -0.70 11.83
CA TYR A 4 14.27 -1.25 10.75
C TYR A 4 14.20 -0.23 9.62
N PHE A 5 14.36 -0.69 8.38
CA PHE A 5 13.98 0.05 7.19
C PHE A 5 12.59 -0.40 6.77
N VAL A 6 11.68 0.55 6.56
CA VAL A 6 10.33 0.33 6.04
C VAL A 6 10.16 1.17 4.78
N LEU A 7 9.58 0.59 3.75
CA LEU A 7 9.34 1.23 2.46
C LEU A 7 7.89 1.01 2.05
N ARG A 8 7.22 2.10 1.66
CA ARG A 8 5.94 2.08 0.95
C ARG A 8 6.19 2.57 -0.47
N SER A 9 5.88 1.74 -1.46
CA SER A 9 6.10 2.05 -2.87
C SER A 9 5.19 1.22 -3.76
N PRO A 10 4.48 1.84 -4.71
CA PRO A 10 3.74 1.12 -5.76
C PRO A 10 4.62 0.27 -6.68
N TYR A 11 5.95 0.41 -6.64
CA TYR A 11 6.88 -0.44 -7.39
C TYR A 11 7.16 -1.79 -6.73
N LEU A 12 6.45 -2.13 -5.65
CA LEU A 12 6.58 -3.39 -4.94
C LEU A 12 5.31 -4.22 -5.07
N PRO A 13 5.38 -5.55 -5.28
CA PRO A 13 4.18 -6.38 -5.42
C PRO A 13 3.15 -6.27 -4.29
N SER A 14 3.58 -5.96 -3.07
CA SER A 14 2.72 -5.77 -1.89
C SER A 14 2.53 -4.31 -1.51
N ASN A 15 3.13 -3.36 -2.23
CA ASN A 15 3.30 -1.95 -1.88
C ASN A 15 4.07 -1.69 -0.56
N ARG A 16 4.68 -2.73 0.02
CA ARG A 16 5.39 -2.67 1.32
C ARG A 16 6.67 -3.51 1.33
N TRP A 17 7.72 -2.99 1.94
CA TRP A 17 8.96 -3.71 2.22
C TRP A 17 9.48 -3.37 3.63
N VAL A 18 9.98 -4.37 4.35
CA VAL A 18 10.60 -4.18 5.67
C VAL A 18 11.88 -4.98 5.76
N LYS A 19 12.95 -4.35 6.24
CA LYS A 19 14.21 -5.00 6.56
C LYS A 19 14.68 -4.64 7.97
N LYS A 20 14.99 -5.66 8.75
CA LYS A 20 15.73 -5.49 10.00
C LYS A 20 17.20 -5.16 9.69
N LEU A 21 17.70 -4.10 10.30
CA LEU A 21 19.06 -3.57 10.14
C LEU A 21 19.89 -3.85 11.40
N ASP A 22 21.16 -4.17 11.20
CA ASP A 22 22.12 -4.37 12.29
C ASP A 22 22.72 -3.04 12.73
N ALA A 23 21.90 -2.20 13.36
CA ALA A 23 22.29 -0.90 13.89
C ALA A 23 21.48 -0.55 15.14
N ALA A 24 22.07 0.24 16.04
CA ALA A 24 21.44 0.62 17.30
C ALA A 24 20.35 1.70 17.15
N SER A 25 20.44 2.52 16.09
CA SER A 25 19.54 3.62 15.77
C SER A 25 19.61 3.95 14.27
N PRO A 26 18.68 4.76 13.73
CA PRO A 26 18.80 5.30 12.38
C PRO A 26 20.12 6.05 12.15
N LEU A 27 20.53 6.94 13.05
CA LEU A 27 21.80 7.66 12.97
C LEU A 27 23.00 6.71 12.89
N ALA A 28 23.06 5.70 13.76
CA ALA A 28 24.15 4.73 13.75
C ALA A 28 24.20 3.94 12.43
N TRP A 29 23.04 3.64 11.84
CA TRP A 29 22.98 3.00 10.53
C TRP A 29 23.52 3.91 9.43
N PHE A 30 23.09 5.18 9.39
CA PHE A 30 23.58 6.13 8.39
C PHE A 30 25.08 6.37 8.52
N GLN A 31 25.63 6.47 9.75
CA GLN A 31 27.07 6.61 9.99
C GLN A 31 27.88 5.40 9.50
N ASP A 32 27.41 4.18 9.73
CA ASP A 32 28.03 2.95 9.21
C ASP A 32 28.00 2.93 7.67
N VAL A 33 26.83 3.17 7.09
CA VAL A 33 26.65 3.18 5.64
C VAL A 33 27.51 4.26 4.98
N TRP A 34 27.65 5.44 5.59
CA TRP A 34 28.55 6.50 5.12
C TRP A 34 29.99 6.00 4.99
N THR A 35 30.48 5.40 6.07
CA THR A 35 31.86 4.89 6.16
C THR A 35 32.10 3.80 5.12
N ARG A 36 31.13 2.89 4.97
CA ARG A 36 31.20 1.78 4.03
C ARG A 36 31.15 2.25 2.58
N LEU A 37 30.26 3.17 2.23
CA LEU A 37 30.18 3.75 0.89
C LEU A 37 31.48 4.47 0.50
N GLN A 38 32.12 5.18 1.44
CA GLN A 38 33.42 5.80 1.18
C GLN A 38 34.55 4.77 0.97
N ALA A 39 34.49 3.64 1.65
CA ALA A 39 35.50 2.58 1.55
C ALA A 39 35.31 1.69 0.32
N ASP A 40 34.07 1.49 -0.13
CA ASP A 40 33.71 0.57 -1.21
C ASP A 40 32.68 1.18 -2.16
N ALA A 41 33.15 1.61 -3.32
CA ALA A 41 32.32 2.18 -4.38
C ALA A 41 31.37 1.16 -5.05
N SER A 42 31.58 -0.15 -4.84
CA SER A 42 30.74 -1.20 -5.42
C SER A 42 29.49 -1.53 -4.60
N LEU A 43 29.40 -1.03 -3.36
CA LEU A 43 28.24 -1.24 -2.50
C LEU A 43 26.99 -0.63 -3.13
N THR A 44 25.96 -1.45 -3.27
CA THR A 44 24.67 -1.09 -3.86
C THR A 44 23.58 -0.94 -2.79
N CYS A 45 22.42 -0.40 -3.19
CA CYS A 45 21.21 -0.40 -2.38
C CYS A 45 20.85 -1.81 -1.87
N SER A 46 21.01 -2.84 -2.70
CA SER A 46 20.71 -4.24 -2.33
C SER A 46 21.57 -4.71 -1.16
N ASP A 47 22.86 -4.36 -1.16
CA ASP A 47 23.79 -4.78 -0.11
C ASP A 47 23.43 -4.19 1.26
N VAL A 48 23.00 -2.93 1.30
CA VAL A 48 22.70 -2.23 2.56
C VAL A 48 21.23 -2.35 2.99
N LEU A 49 20.28 -2.26 2.06
CA LEU A 49 18.84 -2.21 2.33
C LEU A 49 18.08 -3.47 1.88
N GLY A 50 18.76 -4.44 1.24
CA GLY A 50 18.18 -5.74 0.87
C GLY A 50 17.18 -5.67 -0.27
N ILE A 51 17.10 -4.53 -0.94
CA ILE A 51 16.19 -4.25 -2.04
C ILE A 51 17.00 -3.67 -3.19
N ALA A 52 16.66 -4.07 -4.42
CA ALA A 52 17.42 -3.72 -5.62
C ALA A 52 17.56 -2.20 -5.82
N HIS A 53 16.52 -1.44 -5.50
CA HIS A 53 16.50 0.00 -5.72
C HIS A 53 15.68 0.71 -4.64
N VAL A 54 16.17 1.88 -4.22
CA VAL A 54 15.44 2.87 -3.41
C VAL A 54 15.68 4.22 -4.08
N TYR A 55 14.60 4.91 -4.41
CA TYR A 55 14.69 6.18 -5.14
C TYR A 55 15.50 7.22 -4.35
N GLY A 56 16.39 7.92 -5.04
CA GLY A 56 17.33 8.89 -4.44
C GLY A 56 18.59 8.29 -3.81
N PHE A 57 18.64 6.98 -3.55
CA PHE A 57 19.79 6.37 -2.85
C PHE A 57 21.10 6.47 -3.63
N GLU A 58 21.12 6.19 -4.94
CA GLU A 58 22.38 6.21 -5.71
C GLU A 58 22.97 7.62 -5.82
N GLY A 59 22.13 8.65 -6.04
CA GLY A 59 22.58 10.04 -6.06
C GLY A 59 23.13 10.49 -4.70
N PHE A 60 22.49 10.07 -3.61
CA PHE A 60 23.02 10.26 -2.26
C PHE A 60 24.36 9.53 -2.08
N ALA A 61 24.44 8.26 -2.45
CA ALA A 61 25.64 7.43 -2.30
C ALA A 61 26.83 7.96 -3.11
N GLU A 62 26.61 8.50 -4.30
CA GLU A 62 27.64 9.16 -5.12
C GLU A 62 28.26 10.38 -4.40
N LYS A 63 27.42 11.22 -3.79
CA LYS A 63 27.89 12.37 -2.98
C LYS A 63 28.69 11.94 -1.76
N VAL A 64 28.29 10.83 -1.11
CA VAL A 64 29.05 10.23 -0.01
C VAL A 64 30.41 9.73 -0.49
N ARG A 65 30.43 8.92 -1.56
CA ARG A 65 31.64 8.32 -2.16
C ARG A 65 32.67 9.38 -2.58
N SER A 66 32.20 10.49 -3.15
CA SER A 66 33.07 11.60 -3.57
C SER A 66 33.58 12.46 -2.41
N GLY A 67 33.10 12.25 -1.19
CA GLY A 67 33.43 13.07 -0.02
C GLY A 67 32.79 14.46 -0.07
N ALA A 68 31.79 14.68 -0.93
CA ALA A 68 31.10 15.95 -1.06
C ALA A 68 30.24 16.28 0.17
N ILE A 69 29.83 15.26 0.94
CA ILE A 69 29.03 15.40 2.16
C ILE A 69 29.68 14.63 3.33
N PRO A 70 29.91 15.30 4.49
CA PRO A 70 30.48 14.64 5.66
C PRO A 70 29.46 13.69 6.30
N ALA A 71 29.96 12.68 7.04
CA ALA A 71 29.10 11.82 7.83
C ALA A 71 28.46 12.61 8.99
N PRO A 72 27.15 12.46 9.24
CA PRO A 72 26.46 13.20 10.30
C PRO A 72 26.87 12.69 11.68
N VAL A 73 27.08 13.60 12.64
CA VAL A 73 27.49 13.27 14.01
C VAL A 73 26.27 13.15 14.95
N ASN A 74 25.15 13.77 14.59
CA ASN A 74 23.91 13.82 15.36
C ASN A 74 22.69 13.86 14.43
N ASP A 75 21.49 13.77 15.01
CA ASP A 75 20.22 13.74 14.26
C ASP A 75 19.94 15.04 13.50
N ASP A 76 20.36 16.20 14.03
CA ASP A 76 20.18 17.50 13.35
C ASP A 76 21.02 17.57 12.07
N GLU A 77 22.29 17.12 12.15
CA GLU A 77 23.17 17.00 10.99
C GLU A 77 22.66 15.96 10.00
N LEU A 78 22.13 14.83 10.48
CA LEU A 78 21.54 13.81 9.62
C LEU A 78 20.34 14.37 8.84
N GLN A 79 19.43 15.07 9.52
CA GLN A 79 18.29 15.73 8.87
C GLN A 79 18.79 16.71 7.81
N GLN A 80 19.71 17.61 8.16
CA GLN A 80 20.23 18.60 7.22
C GLN A 80 20.89 17.94 5.99
N SER A 81 21.70 16.89 6.22
CA SER A 81 22.36 16.15 5.15
C SER A 81 21.35 15.49 4.22
N LEU A 82 20.35 14.80 4.76
CA LEU A 82 19.31 14.14 3.98
C LEU A 82 18.45 15.14 3.22
N SER A 83 17.92 16.18 3.87
CA SER A 83 17.10 17.22 3.23
C SER A 83 17.81 17.93 2.07
N SER A 84 19.14 18.04 2.12
CA SER A 84 19.92 18.75 1.08
C SER A 84 20.45 17.84 -0.02
N ASN A 85 20.49 16.52 0.21
CA ASN A 85 21.23 15.60 -0.66
C ASN A 85 20.46 14.38 -1.13
N TRP A 86 19.39 14.03 -0.44
CA TRP A 86 18.40 13.10 -0.91
C TRP A 86 17.38 13.86 -1.76
N TYR A 87 16.98 13.29 -2.90
CA TYR A 87 15.86 13.86 -3.65
C TYR A 87 14.58 13.50 -2.89
N SER A 88 13.90 14.50 -2.32
CA SER A 88 12.78 14.30 -1.39
C SER A 88 11.89 15.52 -1.32
N ASN A 89 10.60 15.29 -1.09
CA ASN A 89 9.60 16.32 -0.78
C ASN A 89 9.63 16.70 0.69
N ASN A 90 9.87 15.72 1.56
CA ASN A 90 9.98 15.93 3.00
C ASN A 90 11.03 14.98 3.60
N VAL A 91 11.78 15.50 4.56
CA VAL A 91 12.69 14.72 5.39
C VAL A 91 12.48 15.13 6.83
N GLU A 92 12.19 14.14 7.67
CA GLU A 92 12.01 14.33 9.09
C GLU A 92 12.93 13.39 9.85
N THR A 93 13.74 13.91 10.76
CA THR A 93 14.46 13.11 11.75
C THR A 93 13.94 13.44 13.13
N ARG A 94 13.65 12.40 13.92
CA ARG A 94 13.22 12.49 15.32
C ARG A 94 13.93 11.40 16.13
N ASP A 95 13.80 11.45 17.46
CA ASP A 95 14.41 10.45 18.35
C ASP A 95 14.03 9.01 17.96
N GLY A 96 15.00 8.31 17.35
CA GLY A 96 14.84 6.95 16.88
C GLY A 96 14.06 6.76 15.57
N MET A 97 13.82 7.81 14.78
CA MET A 97 13.18 7.72 13.45
C MET A 97 13.79 8.68 12.42
N VAL A 98 13.91 8.22 11.18
CA VAL A 98 14.02 9.06 9.98
C VAL A 98 12.86 8.73 9.05
N LEU A 99 12.14 9.73 8.56
CA LEU A 99 11.17 9.63 7.45
C LEU A 99 11.70 10.41 6.26
N ILE A 100 11.59 9.83 5.08
CA ILE A 100 11.79 10.51 3.80
C ILE A 100 10.56 10.25 2.94
N GLU A 101 9.85 11.31 2.57
CA GLU A 101 8.81 11.29 1.55
C GLU A 101 9.39 11.88 0.26
N THR A 102 9.20 11.19 -0.85
CA THR A 102 9.69 11.60 -2.17
C THR A 102 8.64 11.26 -3.21
N ASP A 103 8.69 11.91 -4.37
CA ASP A 103 8.15 11.36 -5.61
C ASP A 103 9.30 10.78 -6.43
N ASP A 104 9.01 9.97 -7.43
CA ASP A 104 9.99 9.66 -8.47
C ASP A 104 9.91 10.57 -9.70
N ASP A 105 9.06 11.59 -9.63
CA ASP A 105 8.52 12.50 -10.65
C ASP A 105 7.06 12.21 -11.06
N GLU A 106 6.60 10.97 -10.90
CA GLU A 106 5.24 10.54 -11.25
C GLU A 106 4.47 9.98 -10.04
N VAL A 107 5.16 9.33 -9.10
CA VAL A 107 4.55 8.56 -8.00
C VAL A 107 5.20 8.84 -6.65
N GLU A 108 4.39 9.12 -5.63
CA GLU A 108 4.84 9.26 -4.25
C GLU A 108 5.35 7.94 -3.62
N LEU A 109 6.42 8.05 -2.85
CA LEU A 109 7.11 6.99 -2.12
C LEU A 109 7.41 7.47 -0.69
N ALA A 110 7.44 6.54 0.25
CA ALA A 110 7.80 6.86 1.64
C ALA A 110 8.74 5.82 2.24
N PHE A 111 9.79 6.32 2.90
CA PHE A 111 10.84 5.55 3.54
C PHE A 111 10.90 5.88 5.02
N TRP A 112 10.99 4.86 5.86
CA TRP A 112 11.24 5.04 7.28
C TRP A 112 12.46 4.23 7.71
N TRP A 113 13.34 4.85 8.51
CA TRP A 113 14.26 4.13 9.39
C TRP A 113 13.77 4.29 10.81
N MET A 114 13.54 3.20 11.53
CA MET A 114 12.98 3.24 12.89
C MET A 114 13.78 2.35 13.82
N SER A 115 14.07 2.85 15.01
CA SER A 115 14.52 2.01 16.12
C SER A 115 13.42 1.03 16.54
N GLU A 116 13.80 -0.12 17.09
CA GLU A 116 12.86 -1.09 17.70
C GLU A 116 11.95 -0.43 18.74
N ALA A 117 12.45 0.56 19.50
CA ALA A 117 11.67 1.26 20.51
C ALA A 117 10.53 2.09 19.90
N VAL A 118 10.79 2.80 18.79
CA VAL A 118 9.78 3.55 18.04
C VAL A 118 8.78 2.58 17.41
N LEU A 119 9.26 1.56 16.72
CA LEU A 119 8.39 0.57 16.08
C LEU A 119 7.50 -0.16 17.10
N SER A 120 8.01 -0.48 18.29
CA SER A 120 7.23 -1.11 19.36
C SER A 120 6.18 -0.17 19.95
N ARG A 121 6.51 1.12 20.14
CA ARG A 121 5.57 2.13 20.63
C ARG A 121 4.44 2.40 19.64
N HIS A 122 4.74 2.29 18.35
CA HIS A 122 3.82 2.56 17.24
C HIS A 122 3.52 1.31 16.42
N ALA A 123 3.51 0.14 17.06
CA ALA A 123 3.34 -1.15 16.39
C ALA A 123 2.01 -1.24 15.64
N GLY A 124 0.95 -0.61 16.17
CA GLY A 124 -0.37 -0.53 15.55
C GLY A 124 -0.30 -0.05 14.11
N PRO A 125 0.02 1.23 13.83
CA PRO A 125 0.07 1.74 12.46
C PRO A 125 1.03 0.99 11.51
N PHE A 126 2.08 0.35 12.02
CA PHE A 126 3.05 -0.36 11.18
C PHE A 126 2.79 -1.86 11.01
N SER A 127 1.77 -2.42 11.65
CA SER A 127 1.52 -3.87 11.63
C SER A 127 1.32 -4.43 10.21
N ILE A 128 0.70 -3.67 9.30
CA ILE A 128 0.54 -4.08 7.89
C ILE A 128 1.87 -4.31 7.17
N TYR A 129 2.93 -3.56 7.52
CA TYR A 129 4.24 -3.71 6.90
C TYR A 129 4.98 -4.97 7.35
N THR A 130 4.56 -5.54 8.48
CA THR A 130 5.24 -6.70 9.10
C THR A 130 4.59 -8.04 8.80
N VAL A 131 3.47 -8.04 8.06
CA VAL A 131 2.75 -9.25 7.68
C VAL A 131 2.91 -9.55 6.19
N ASP A 132 3.33 -10.78 5.87
CA ASP A 132 3.45 -11.26 4.50
C ASP A 132 2.08 -11.62 3.90
N CYS A 133 1.19 -12.15 4.75
CA CYS A 133 -0.19 -12.49 4.44
C CYS A 133 -1.12 -12.11 5.61
N LEU A 134 -2.40 -11.89 5.29
CA LEU A 134 -3.41 -11.62 6.31
C LEU A 134 -3.70 -12.90 7.12
N PRO A 135 -3.75 -12.82 8.46
CA PRO A 135 -4.07 -13.97 9.30
C PRO A 135 -5.53 -14.40 9.14
N ASP A 136 -5.78 -15.71 9.25
CA ASP A 136 -7.13 -16.25 9.44
C ASP A 136 -7.65 -16.00 10.86
N GLY A 137 -8.96 -16.13 11.04
CA GLY A 137 -9.61 -16.02 12.35
C GLY A 137 -10.69 -14.94 12.36
N VAL A 138 -11.73 -15.21 13.15
CA VAL A 138 -12.86 -14.30 13.36
C VAL A 138 -13.27 -14.30 14.81
N SER A 139 -13.83 -13.18 15.25
CA SER A 139 -14.46 -13.06 16.56
C SER A 139 -15.79 -12.31 16.43
N ASN A 140 -16.66 -12.46 17.43
CA ASN A 140 -17.91 -11.68 17.51
C ASN A 140 -17.72 -10.41 18.36
N GLY A 141 -16.48 -9.92 18.49
CA GLY A 141 -16.19 -8.70 19.22
C GLY A 141 -16.57 -7.46 18.42
N ASP A 142 -16.67 -6.32 19.10
CA ASP A 142 -16.85 -5.05 18.44
C ASP A 142 -15.52 -4.58 17.82
N PHE A 143 -15.59 -4.03 16.61
CA PHE A 143 -14.47 -3.37 15.96
C PHE A 143 -14.77 -1.89 15.78
N ALA A 144 -13.79 -1.05 16.09
CA ALA A 144 -13.82 0.38 15.81
C ALA A 144 -12.64 0.75 14.90
N ALA A 145 -12.98 1.30 13.73
CA ALA A 145 -12.03 1.66 12.67
C ALA A 145 -10.97 2.67 13.14
N GLU A 146 -11.32 3.62 14.02
CA GLU A 146 -10.49 4.74 14.51
C GLU A 146 -9.94 5.70 13.43
N THR A 147 -9.92 5.28 12.17
CA THR A 147 -9.66 6.07 10.97
C THR A 147 -10.99 6.50 10.36
N GLN A 148 -11.05 7.71 9.81
CA GLN A 148 -12.21 8.17 9.06
C GLN A 148 -12.40 7.31 7.81
N THR A 149 -13.58 6.68 7.67
CA THR A 149 -13.99 5.90 6.51
C THR A 149 -14.86 6.73 5.57
N VAL A 150 -14.85 6.37 4.28
CA VAL A 150 -15.80 6.85 3.29
C VAL A 150 -16.99 5.89 3.27
N PRO A 151 -18.17 6.30 3.76
CA PRO A 151 -19.34 5.43 3.78
C PRO A 151 -19.91 5.27 2.36
N VAL A 152 -20.11 4.03 1.91
CA VAL A 152 -20.69 3.73 0.59
C VAL A 152 -21.93 2.87 0.74
N GLY A 153 -23.09 3.53 0.72
CA GLY A 153 -24.39 2.87 0.83
C GLY A 153 -24.49 1.91 2.04
N GLY A 154 -25.52 1.08 2.05
CA GLY A 154 -25.62 0.02 3.06
C GLY A 154 -26.53 -1.10 2.64
N GLY A 155 -26.29 -2.31 3.16
CA GLY A 155 -27.09 -3.51 2.88
C GLY A 155 -28.33 -3.67 3.77
N GLY A 156 -28.49 -2.81 4.79
CA GLY A 156 -29.56 -2.91 5.78
C GLY A 156 -29.46 -4.11 6.73
N GLY A 157 -28.39 -4.92 6.62
CA GLY A 157 -28.09 -6.06 7.48
C GLY A 157 -27.19 -5.71 8.66
N GLU A 158 -26.53 -6.73 9.22
CA GLU A 158 -25.55 -6.60 10.30
C GLU A 158 -24.11 -6.55 9.76
N GLY A 159 -23.20 -6.04 10.58
CA GLY A 159 -21.77 -5.98 10.29
C GLY A 159 -21.38 -4.87 9.33
N ALA A 160 -20.14 -4.91 8.88
CA ALA A 160 -19.62 -3.98 7.87
C ALA A 160 -18.48 -4.64 7.08
N VAL A 161 -18.38 -4.29 5.79
CA VAL A 161 -17.18 -4.56 4.98
C VAL A 161 -16.34 -3.29 4.93
N TYR A 162 -15.05 -3.45 5.12
CA TYR A 162 -14.06 -2.42 4.89
C TYR A 162 -13.26 -2.76 3.64
N ALA A 163 -13.03 -1.78 2.77
CA ALA A 163 -12.22 -1.93 1.59
C ALA A 163 -11.13 -0.86 1.53
N VAL A 164 -9.92 -1.29 1.18
CA VAL A 164 -8.74 -0.44 1.01
C VAL A 164 -8.20 -0.66 -0.39
N PHE A 165 -8.26 0.39 -1.20
CA PHE A 165 -7.77 0.40 -2.57
C PHE A 165 -6.48 1.22 -2.62
N SER A 166 -5.34 0.54 -2.70
CA SER A 166 -4.05 1.18 -2.98
C SER A 166 -3.78 1.13 -4.49
N THR A 167 -4.70 1.68 -5.27
CA THR A 167 -4.55 1.82 -6.72
C THR A 167 -3.81 3.11 -7.00
N VAL A 168 -2.59 3.02 -7.51
CA VAL A 168 -1.82 4.19 -7.93
C VAL A 168 -1.68 4.18 -9.43
N TRP A 169 -2.28 5.18 -10.07
CA TRP A 169 -2.20 5.41 -11.51
C TRP A 169 -0.90 6.14 -11.87
N ASP A 170 -0.54 6.12 -13.16
CA ASP A 170 0.52 6.98 -13.67
C ASP A 170 0.20 8.46 -13.34
N GLY A 171 1.14 9.15 -12.69
CA GLY A 171 0.97 10.51 -12.18
C GLY A 171 0.10 10.66 -10.92
N ALA A 172 -0.36 9.56 -10.31
CA ALA A 172 -1.12 9.61 -9.05
C ALA A 172 -0.20 9.46 -7.83
N ASN A 173 -0.54 10.18 -6.78
CA ASN A 173 0.20 10.20 -5.54
C ASN A 173 -0.45 9.30 -4.48
N LEU A 174 0.31 8.91 -3.45
CA LEU A 174 -0.23 8.21 -2.29
C LEU A 174 -1.22 9.10 -1.53
N SER A 175 -1.07 10.42 -1.65
CA SER A 175 -2.03 11.42 -1.19
C SER A 175 -3.36 11.42 -1.93
N ASP A 176 -3.41 10.86 -3.15
CA ASP A 176 -4.61 10.86 -3.99
C ASP A 176 -5.49 9.62 -3.76
N LEU A 177 -5.05 8.70 -2.89
CA LEU A 177 -5.83 7.52 -2.55
C LEU A 177 -7.17 7.91 -1.91
N PRO A 178 -8.27 7.19 -2.23
CA PRO A 178 -9.63 7.56 -1.83
C PRO A 178 -9.89 7.41 -0.32
N GLY A 179 -8.92 6.91 0.46
CA GLY A 179 -9.12 6.51 1.84
C GLY A 179 -9.83 5.15 1.96
N PRO A 180 -10.02 4.66 3.19
CA PRO A 180 -10.70 3.40 3.42
C PRO A 180 -12.21 3.57 3.23
N VAL A 181 -12.82 2.61 2.53
CA VAL A 181 -14.28 2.56 2.31
C VAL A 181 -14.93 1.67 3.35
N GLU A 182 -16.13 2.04 3.79
CA GLU A 182 -17.00 1.24 4.66
C GLU A 182 -18.36 1.01 4.00
N ILE A 183 -18.79 -0.25 3.94
CA ILE A 183 -20.11 -0.67 3.47
C ILE A 183 -20.86 -1.26 4.65
N ALA A 184 -21.74 -0.45 5.26
CA ALA A 184 -22.46 -0.83 6.47
C ALA A 184 -23.58 -1.85 6.19
N GLY A 185 -23.78 -2.77 7.12
CA GLY A 185 -24.81 -3.80 7.04
C GLY A 185 -24.56 -4.89 5.99
N VAL A 186 -23.30 -5.07 5.61
CA VAL A 186 -22.82 -6.11 4.70
C VAL A 186 -21.61 -6.77 5.34
N ARG A 187 -21.49 -8.10 5.23
CA ARG A 187 -20.26 -8.84 5.55
C ARG A 187 -19.65 -9.40 4.28
N LEU A 188 -18.37 -9.76 4.33
CA LEU A 188 -17.63 -10.13 3.11
C LEU A 188 -18.28 -11.28 2.32
N PRO A 189 -18.87 -12.32 2.95
CA PRO A 189 -19.62 -13.35 2.22
C PRO A 189 -20.84 -12.83 1.45
N GLY A 190 -21.45 -11.73 1.91
CA GLY A 190 -22.58 -11.07 1.27
C GLY A 190 -22.21 -9.97 0.30
N LEU A 191 -20.91 -9.64 0.16
CA LEU A 191 -20.44 -8.50 -0.63
C LEU A 191 -20.86 -8.60 -2.11
N VAL A 192 -20.70 -9.77 -2.73
CA VAL A 192 -21.00 -9.94 -4.17
C VAL A 192 -22.49 -9.74 -4.46
N ALA A 193 -23.37 -10.26 -3.60
CA ALA A 193 -24.80 -10.07 -3.73
C ALA A 193 -25.19 -8.58 -3.57
N TRP A 194 -24.54 -7.86 -2.65
CA TRP A 194 -24.75 -6.43 -2.48
C TRP A 194 -24.26 -5.62 -3.70
N LEU A 195 -23.04 -5.90 -4.18
CA LEU A 195 -22.45 -5.27 -5.36
C LEU A 195 -23.29 -5.49 -6.63
N ALA A 196 -23.89 -6.67 -6.79
CA ALA A 196 -24.77 -6.95 -7.91
C ALA A 196 -26.07 -6.12 -7.89
N GLY A 197 -26.48 -5.64 -6.70
CA GLY A 197 -27.70 -4.84 -6.51
C GLY A 197 -27.47 -3.34 -6.31
N VAL A 198 -26.22 -2.89 -6.16
CA VAL A 198 -25.91 -1.46 -5.95
C VAL A 198 -26.20 -0.66 -7.22
N SER A 199 -26.85 0.50 -7.04
CA SER A 199 -27.11 1.42 -8.15
C SER A 199 -25.83 2.16 -8.52
N PRO A 200 -25.56 2.37 -9.83
CA PRO A 200 -24.42 3.17 -10.29
C PRO A 200 -24.50 4.66 -9.88
N ASP A 201 -25.66 5.14 -9.41
CA ASP A 201 -25.84 6.54 -8.99
C ASP A 201 -25.29 6.84 -7.57
N VAL A 202 -24.64 5.87 -6.91
CA VAL A 202 -24.01 6.06 -5.60
C VAL A 202 -22.57 6.52 -5.80
N ASP A 203 -22.21 7.65 -5.18
CA ASP A 203 -20.82 8.14 -5.20
C ASP A 203 -19.90 7.15 -4.46
N HIS A 204 -19.05 6.47 -5.22
CA HIS A 204 -18.06 5.52 -4.72
C HIS A 204 -16.84 5.46 -5.62
N PRO A 205 -15.67 5.01 -5.10
CA PRO A 205 -14.45 4.90 -5.89
C PRO A 205 -14.63 3.99 -7.12
N LEU A 206 -13.87 4.28 -8.19
CA LEU A 206 -13.87 3.50 -9.44
C LEU A 206 -13.67 1.99 -9.20
N GLU A 207 -12.89 1.62 -8.19
CA GLU A 207 -12.65 0.23 -7.82
C GLU A 207 -13.92 -0.50 -7.37
N LEU A 208 -14.83 0.17 -6.65
CA LEU A 208 -16.11 -0.41 -6.29
C LEU A 208 -17.04 -0.53 -7.51
N ASP A 209 -17.01 0.46 -8.39
CA ASP A 209 -17.73 0.45 -9.66
C ASP A 209 -17.32 -0.74 -10.54
N TRP A 210 -16.02 -0.98 -10.61
CA TRP A 210 -15.43 -2.11 -11.33
C TRP A 210 -15.82 -3.45 -10.68
N LEU A 211 -15.75 -3.55 -9.35
CA LEU A 211 -16.23 -4.74 -8.61
C LEU A 211 -17.72 -5.01 -8.86
N ALA A 212 -18.55 -3.97 -8.84
CA ALA A 212 -19.98 -4.07 -9.08
C ALA A 212 -20.29 -4.56 -10.50
N LEU A 213 -19.58 -4.05 -11.50
CA LEU A 213 -19.72 -4.47 -12.89
C LEU A 213 -19.43 -5.97 -13.07
N VAL A 214 -18.37 -6.50 -12.45
CA VAL A 214 -18.06 -7.95 -12.48
C VAL A 214 -19.10 -8.74 -11.69
N ALA A 215 -19.51 -8.27 -10.51
CA ALA A 215 -20.50 -8.93 -9.66
C ALA A 215 -21.87 -9.07 -10.34
N ARG A 216 -22.33 -8.03 -11.07
CA ARG A 216 -23.58 -8.07 -11.85
C ARG A 216 -23.59 -9.17 -12.90
N SER A 217 -22.44 -9.48 -13.49
CA SER A 217 -22.28 -10.54 -14.49
C SER A 217 -22.09 -11.94 -13.87
N HIS A 218 -21.70 -11.98 -12.59
CA HIS A 218 -21.32 -13.20 -11.89
C HIS A 218 -21.78 -13.18 -10.41
N PRO A 219 -23.11 -13.15 -10.14
CA PRO A 219 -23.64 -12.93 -8.80
C PRO A 219 -23.37 -14.08 -7.81
N ASP A 220 -23.03 -15.27 -8.31
CA ASP A 220 -22.78 -16.46 -7.49
C ASP A 220 -21.32 -16.57 -6.99
N LEU A 221 -20.46 -15.61 -7.32
CA LEU A 221 -19.07 -15.62 -6.86
C LEU A 221 -18.96 -15.24 -5.38
N ASN A 222 -17.90 -15.72 -4.72
CA ASN A 222 -17.44 -15.13 -3.47
C ASN A 222 -16.42 -14.02 -3.76
N ALA A 223 -16.08 -13.22 -2.74
CA ALA A 223 -15.17 -12.07 -2.88
C ALA A 223 -13.81 -12.45 -3.51
N ALA A 224 -13.20 -13.56 -3.09
CA ALA A 224 -11.92 -14.00 -3.68
C ALA A 224 -12.04 -14.37 -5.17
N SER A 225 -13.13 -15.01 -5.57
CA SER A 225 -13.35 -15.37 -6.98
C SER A 225 -13.72 -14.14 -7.82
N LEU A 226 -14.42 -13.18 -7.23
CA LEU A 226 -14.68 -11.88 -7.84
C LEU A 226 -13.37 -11.14 -8.15
N LEU A 227 -12.44 -11.05 -7.18
CA LEU A 227 -11.14 -10.40 -7.40
C LEU A 227 -10.28 -11.12 -8.44
N ARG A 228 -10.29 -12.46 -8.47
CA ARG A 228 -9.58 -13.21 -9.53
C ARG A 228 -10.14 -12.92 -10.91
N ARG A 229 -11.46 -12.76 -11.02
CA ARG A 229 -12.12 -12.42 -12.28
C ARG A 229 -11.79 -10.99 -12.71
N LEU A 230 -11.81 -10.06 -11.75
CA LEU A 230 -11.42 -8.67 -11.97
C LEU A 230 -9.99 -8.55 -12.51
N ALA A 231 -9.06 -9.33 -11.94
CA ALA A 231 -7.66 -9.38 -12.34
C ALA A 231 -7.40 -9.90 -13.77
N GLU A 232 -8.42 -10.37 -14.49
CA GLU A 232 -8.30 -10.68 -15.92
C GLU A 232 -8.31 -9.42 -16.81
N VAL A 233 -8.76 -8.28 -16.25
CA VAL A 233 -8.78 -6.95 -16.88
C VAL A 233 -7.71 -6.08 -16.21
N SER A 234 -6.95 -5.31 -16.98
CA SER A 234 -5.93 -4.42 -16.41
C SER A 234 -6.57 -3.16 -15.79
N PRO A 235 -5.96 -2.58 -14.75
CA PRO A 235 -6.41 -1.30 -14.18
C PRO A 235 -6.49 -0.21 -15.23
N GLU A 236 -5.50 -0.09 -16.11
CA GLU A 236 -5.49 0.91 -17.20
C GLU A 236 -6.70 0.75 -18.12
N THR A 237 -7.09 -0.50 -18.45
CA THR A 237 -8.31 -0.75 -19.23
C THR A 237 -9.55 -0.25 -18.49
N ALA A 238 -9.62 -0.44 -17.16
CA ALA A 238 -10.72 0.06 -16.36
C ALA A 238 -10.74 1.59 -16.30
N ALA A 239 -9.57 2.24 -16.13
CA ALA A 239 -9.42 3.69 -16.12
C ALA A 239 -9.81 4.33 -17.47
N ASP A 240 -9.37 3.76 -18.58
CA ASP A 240 -9.73 4.21 -19.94
C ASP A 240 -11.25 4.13 -20.24
N ASN A 241 -11.99 3.40 -19.41
CA ASN A 241 -13.41 3.12 -19.57
C ASN A 241 -14.24 3.59 -18.37
N ASP A 242 -13.67 4.43 -17.50
CA ASP A 242 -14.27 4.88 -16.24
C ASP A 242 -15.67 5.46 -16.42
N GLU A 243 -15.87 6.35 -17.39
CA GLU A 243 -17.17 6.94 -17.72
C GLU A 243 -18.21 5.87 -18.05
N GLY A 244 -17.80 4.83 -18.79
CA GLY A 244 -18.67 3.74 -19.21
C GLY A 244 -19.03 2.80 -18.06
N ILE A 245 -18.08 2.53 -17.16
CA ILE A 245 -18.28 1.74 -15.94
C ILE A 245 -19.24 2.49 -15.01
N HIS A 246 -18.94 3.76 -14.73
CA HIS A 246 -19.72 4.61 -13.83
C HIS A 246 -21.15 4.83 -14.33
N ALA A 247 -21.33 5.04 -15.64
CA ALA A 247 -22.66 5.14 -16.24
C ALA A 247 -23.42 3.80 -16.30
N GLY A 248 -22.79 2.69 -15.91
CA GLY A 248 -23.35 1.33 -16.05
C GLY A 248 -23.64 0.93 -17.50
N SER A 249 -22.96 1.58 -18.46
CA SER A 249 -23.17 1.35 -19.89
C SER A 249 -22.27 0.26 -20.47
N LEU A 250 -21.26 -0.16 -19.70
CA LEU A 250 -20.36 -1.27 -20.03
C LEU A 250 -20.72 -2.57 -19.29
N SER A 251 -20.52 -3.69 -19.97
CA SER A 251 -20.57 -5.02 -19.38
C SER A 251 -19.17 -5.54 -19.03
N ALA A 252 -19.09 -6.59 -18.20
CA ALA A 252 -17.83 -7.30 -17.98
C ALA A 252 -17.25 -7.83 -19.28
N HIS A 253 -18.08 -8.28 -20.22
CA HIS A 253 -17.60 -8.78 -21.50
C HIS A 253 -16.88 -7.69 -22.31
N ASP A 254 -17.42 -6.47 -22.33
CA ASP A 254 -16.84 -5.35 -23.10
C ASP A 254 -15.44 -4.96 -22.61
N LEU A 255 -15.23 -4.99 -21.29
CA LEU A 255 -13.91 -4.77 -20.68
C LEU A 255 -12.93 -5.90 -21.03
N HIS A 256 -13.39 -7.15 -21.07
CA HIS A 256 -12.55 -8.30 -21.41
C HIS A 256 -12.18 -8.38 -22.90
N GLU A 257 -13.02 -7.87 -23.81
CA GLU A 257 -12.69 -7.89 -25.25
C GLU A 257 -11.63 -6.85 -25.64
N ASN A 258 -11.51 -5.76 -24.87
CA ASN A 258 -10.63 -4.64 -25.17
C ASN A 258 -9.44 -4.51 -24.20
N VAL A 259 -9.05 -5.61 -23.56
CA VAL A 259 -8.00 -5.58 -22.54
C VAL A 259 -6.66 -5.11 -23.12
N LYS A 260 -6.14 -4.03 -22.56
CA LYS A 260 -4.79 -3.54 -22.78
C LYS A 260 -3.90 -3.99 -21.62
N TRP A 261 -3.17 -5.07 -21.82
CA TRP A 261 -2.00 -5.35 -21.00
C TRP A 261 -0.78 -4.78 -21.70
N PHE A 262 0.03 -4.01 -20.99
CA PHE A 262 1.37 -3.73 -21.47
C PHE A 262 2.07 -5.06 -21.76
N HIS A 263 2.68 -5.17 -22.94
CA HIS A 263 3.21 -6.42 -23.46
C HIS A 263 4.45 -6.90 -22.70
N THR A 264 4.31 -7.35 -21.46
CA THR A 264 5.35 -8.05 -20.71
C THR A 264 4.95 -9.51 -20.54
N ARG A 265 5.31 -10.32 -21.53
CA ARG A 265 4.89 -11.73 -21.75
C ARG A 265 5.23 -12.75 -20.65
N GLU A 266 5.73 -12.34 -19.48
CA GLU A 266 6.25 -13.29 -18.47
C GLU A 266 5.78 -13.06 -17.02
N ARG A 267 4.94 -12.05 -16.75
CA ARG A 267 4.49 -11.79 -15.36
C ARG A 267 3.17 -12.51 -15.05
N GLN A 268 3.03 -13.02 -13.83
CA GLN A 268 1.72 -13.31 -13.26
C GLN A 268 1.11 -11.96 -12.86
N PRO A 269 0.15 -11.41 -13.62
CA PRO A 269 -0.29 -10.04 -13.40
C PRO A 269 -1.04 -9.90 -12.09
N ALA A 270 -1.47 -11.00 -11.46
CA ALA A 270 -2.20 -10.92 -10.21
C ALA A 270 -1.97 -12.10 -9.28
N SER A 271 -2.10 -11.84 -7.99
CA SER A 271 -2.24 -12.84 -6.94
C SER A 271 -3.40 -12.49 -6.03
N VAL A 272 -4.20 -13.49 -5.67
CA VAL A 272 -5.34 -13.34 -4.74
C VAL A 272 -5.16 -14.32 -3.59
N GLN A 273 -5.13 -13.80 -2.37
CA GLN A 273 -4.97 -14.57 -1.14
C GLN A 273 -6.07 -14.19 -0.15
N GLY A 274 -6.52 -15.13 0.68
CA GLY A 274 -7.47 -14.86 1.76
C GLY A 274 -8.47 -15.98 2.01
N GLY A 275 -9.43 -15.68 2.88
CA GLY A 275 -10.46 -16.59 3.36
C GLY A 275 -11.87 -16.05 3.14
N GLU A 276 -12.79 -16.48 4.01
CA GLU A 276 -14.21 -16.08 3.94
C GLU A 276 -14.46 -14.63 4.38
N HIS A 277 -13.66 -14.13 5.33
CA HIS A 277 -13.85 -12.84 6.00
C HIS A 277 -12.75 -11.81 5.72
N HIS A 278 -11.76 -12.17 4.89
CA HIS A 278 -10.78 -11.24 4.37
C HIS A 278 -10.26 -11.72 3.00
N VAL A 279 -9.79 -10.78 2.17
CA VAL A 279 -9.13 -11.08 0.91
C VAL A 279 -8.18 -9.95 0.52
N GLU A 280 -7.03 -10.31 -0.04
CA GLU A 280 -6.05 -9.41 -0.63
C GLU A 280 -5.86 -9.76 -2.10
N LEU A 281 -5.97 -8.76 -2.98
CA LEU A 281 -5.55 -8.81 -4.37
C LEU A 281 -4.28 -7.96 -4.52
N ARG A 282 -3.27 -8.53 -5.17
CA ARG A 282 -2.10 -7.81 -5.66
C ARG A 282 -2.10 -7.92 -7.18
N LEU A 283 -1.99 -6.79 -7.85
CA LEU A 283 -2.11 -6.65 -9.29
C LEU A 283 -0.89 -5.88 -9.82
N ASP A 284 -0.35 -6.29 -10.95
CA ASP A 284 0.79 -5.67 -11.64
C ASP A 284 0.29 -5.23 -13.02
N ASP A 285 0.23 -3.93 -13.25
CA ASP A 285 -0.21 -3.39 -14.54
C ASP A 285 0.95 -3.25 -15.55
N GLY A 286 2.19 -3.52 -15.14
CA GLY A 286 3.42 -3.36 -15.92
C GLY A 286 4.26 -2.15 -15.50
N PHE A 287 3.66 -1.14 -14.88
CA PHE A 287 4.31 0.05 -14.34
C PHE A 287 4.28 0.04 -12.81
N ASN A 288 3.08 -0.14 -12.25
CA ASN A 288 2.79 -0.13 -10.83
C ASN A 288 2.19 -1.45 -10.35
N HIS A 289 2.26 -1.63 -9.04
CA HIS A 289 1.52 -2.63 -8.31
C HIS A 289 0.37 -1.99 -7.54
N HIS A 290 -0.79 -2.60 -7.66
CA HIS A 290 -2.00 -2.22 -6.94
C HIS A 290 -2.32 -3.27 -5.91
N VAL A 291 -2.68 -2.82 -4.71
CA VAL A 291 -3.04 -3.71 -3.60
C VAL A 291 -4.42 -3.36 -3.11
N TRP A 292 -5.33 -4.32 -3.19
CA TRP A 292 -6.70 -4.18 -2.69
C TRP A 292 -6.90 -5.14 -1.54
N ILE A 293 -7.36 -4.62 -0.41
CA ILE A 293 -7.61 -5.42 0.80
C ILE A 293 -9.06 -5.21 1.21
N LEU A 294 -9.81 -6.30 1.34
CA LEU A 294 -11.18 -6.30 1.82
C LEU A 294 -11.28 -7.21 3.04
N PHE A 295 -11.99 -6.77 4.07
CA PHE A 295 -12.27 -7.57 5.26
C PHE A 295 -13.56 -7.11 5.93
N ASP A 296 -14.16 -7.94 6.77
CA ASP A 296 -15.36 -7.56 7.52
C ASP A 296 -15.11 -7.36 9.03
N ASP A 297 -16.16 -6.91 9.73
CA ASP A 297 -16.16 -6.65 11.17
C ASP A 297 -15.73 -7.86 12.03
N LEU A 298 -16.01 -9.08 11.57
CA LEU A 298 -15.66 -10.31 12.29
C LEU A 298 -14.17 -10.61 12.21
N TRP A 299 -13.57 -10.40 11.04
CA TRP A 299 -12.11 -10.48 10.91
C TRP A 299 -11.42 -9.33 11.65
N ALA A 300 -11.94 -8.12 11.51
CA ALA A 300 -11.38 -6.92 12.13
C ALA A 300 -11.39 -6.99 13.66
N SER A 301 -12.42 -7.56 14.25
CA SER A 301 -12.49 -7.76 15.71
C SER A 301 -11.49 -8.81 16.23
N SER A 302 -11.11 -9.80 15.40
CA SER A 302 -10.06 -10.77 15.73
C SER A 302 -8.66 -10.19 15.58
N HIS A 303 -8.49 -9.18 14.71
CA HIS A 303 -7.20 -8.58 14.36
C HIS A 303 -7.22 -7.05 14.40
N PRO A 304 -7.64 -6.42 15.53
CA PRO A 304 -8.01 -5.00 15.55
C PRO A 304 -6.85 -4.06 15.24
N GLU A 305 -5.63 -4.37 15.69
CA GLU A 305 -4.46 -3.55 15.38
C GLU A 305 -4.10 -3.59 13.89
N LEU A 306 -4.13 -4.78 13.29
CA LEU A 306 -3.85 -4.97 11.86
C LEU A 306 -4.93 -4.34 10.98
N ALA A 307 -6.20 -4.50 11.35
CA ALA A 307 -7.32 -3.88 10.64
C ALA A 307 -7.17 -2.36 10.60
N ARG A 308 -6.87 -1.71 11.73
CA ARG A 308 -6.63 -0.25 11.77
C ARG A 308 -5.41 0.18 10.97
N SER A 309 -4.34 -0.63 10.99
CA SER A 309 -3.16 -0.40 10.16
C SER A 309 -3.47 -0.44 8.67
N ILE A 310 -4.28 -1.42 8.24
CA ILE A 310 -4.76 -1.52 6.86
C ILE A 310 -5.62 -0.31 6.49
N LEU A 311 -6.54 0.12 7.35
CA LEU A 311 -7.37 1.31 7.06
C LEU A 311 -6.51 2.58 6.90
N ARG A 312 -5.44 2.73 7.69
CA ARG A 312 -4.49 3.85 7.54
C ARG A 312 -3.64 3.72 6.28
N PHE A 313 -3.36 2.50 5.82
CA PHE A 313 -2.65 2.24 4.57
C PHE A 313 -3.38 2.79 3.34
N ALA A 314 -4.68 3.08 3.43
CA ALA A 314 -5.47 3.68 2.36
C ALA A 314 -5.29 5.21 2.21
N GLY A 315 -4.52 5.85 3.08
CA GLY A 315 -4.28 7.30 3.03
C GLY A 315 -2.82 7.66 2.69
N PRO A 316 -2.48 8.96 2.63
CA PRO A 316 -1.11 9.43 2.44
C PRO A 316 -0.17 8.85 3.52
N PRO A 317 1.15 8.79 3.25
CA PRO A 317 2.16 8.43 4.23
C PRO A 317 2.35 9.49 5.35
N GLY A 318 1.25 10.04 5.88
CA GLY A 318 1.28 11.01 6.97
C GLY A 318 1.58 10.35 8.32
N VAL A 319 2.60 10.87 9.00
CA VAL A 319 2.93 10.51 10.38
C VAL A 319 1.92 11.14 11.34
N ALA A 320 0.79 10.47 11.56
CA ALA A 320 0.01 10.67 12.77
C ALA A 320 0.45 9.61 13.80
N PHE A 321 1.63 9.83 14.38
CA PHE A 321 1.98 9.26 15.69
C PHE A 321 1.14 9.90 16.80
#